data_AF-A0A9W6B7Y1-F1
#
_entry.id   AF-A0A9W6B7Y1-F1
#
_cell.length_a   1.000
_cell.length_b   1.000
_cell.length_c   1.000
_cell.angle_alpha   90.00
_cell.angle_beta   90.00
_cell.angle_gamma   90.00
#
_symmetry.space_group_name_H-M   'P 1'
#
loop_
_entity.id
_entity.type
_entity.pdbx_description
1 polymer ?
#
loop_
_entity_poly.entity_id
_entity_poly.type
_entity_poly.pdbx_seq_one_letter_code
_entity_poly.pdbx_strand_id
1 'polypeptide(L)'
;MHNNKKEVITGNPDQVHTLQEWMIEGMPDFEMVNRAMQQWCINRATAREYLRQAYRNWKTDKEIELENRRNAKIAELQQLKYTMKEEYAGTPNGIRAILSIEKEIMRLSGLDVQKVDVTSDGKSVQYMPIWGTVDPILDEDTTDHSSKED
;
A
#
# COMPACT_ATOMS: atom_id res chain seq x y z
N MET A 1 -40.15 -17.31 -5.61
CA MET A 1 -39.08 -16.31 -5.47
C MET A 1 -38.38 -16.18 -6.82
N HIS A 2 -38.65 -15.10 -7.56
CA HIS A 2 -38.06 -14.90 -8.89
C HIS A 2 -36.67 -14.27 -8.72
N ASN A 3 -35.62 -15.08 -8.94
CA ASN A 3 -34.25 -14.59 -9.01
C ASN A 3 -34.09 -13.75 -10.29
N ASN A 4 -34.21 -12.43 -10.13
CA ASN A 4 -34.01 -11.46 -11.18
C ASN A 4 -32.50 -11.37 -11.44
N LYS A 5 -31.97 -12.23 -12.31
CA LYS A 5 -30.60 -12.11 -12.84
C LYS A 5 -30.54 -10.81 -13.61
N LYS A 6 -30.04 -9.74 -12.97
CA LYS A 6 -29.70 -8.50 -13.68
C LYS A 6 -28.65 -8.87 -14.72
N GLU A 7 -29.04 -8.86 -15.99
CA GLU A 7 -28.07 -8.94 -17.09
C GLU A 7 -27.06 -7.82 -16.87
N VAL A 8 -25.79 -8.20 -16.72
CA VAL A 8 -24.71 -7.23 -16.63
C VAL A 8 -24.65 -6.59 -18.01
N ILE A 9 -25.13 -5.35 -18.12
CA ILE A 9 -24.98 -4.56 -19.33
C ILE A 9 -23.48 -4.29 -19.48
N THR A 10 -22.80 -5.19 -20.19
CA THR A 10 -21.41 -5.04 -20.59
C THR A 10 -21.35 -3.94 -21.64
N GLY A 11 -20.61 -2.87 -21.40
CA GLY A 11 -20.38 -1.85 -22.42
C GLY A 11 -19.55 -2.37 -23.58
N ASN A 12 -19.66 -1.71 -24.72
CA ASN A 12 -18.78 -1.98 -25.85
C ASN A 12 -17.33 -1.65 -25.40
N PRO A 13 -16.36 -2.58 -25.54
CA PRO A 13 -14.99 -2.39 -25.08
C PRO A 13 -14.32 -1.15 -25.69
N ASP A 14 -14.59 -0.84 -26.95
CA ASP A 14 -13.99 0.32 -27.64
C ASP A 14 -14.43 1.65 -27.01
N GLN A 15 -15.67 1.71 -26.54
CA GLN A 15 -16.25 2.89 -25.89
C GLN A 15 -15.68 3.07 -24.48
N VAL A 16 -15.48 1.96 -23.76
CA VAL A 16 -14.84 1.98 -22.44
C VAL A 16 -13.39 2.46 -22.56
N HIS A 17 -12.64 2.00 -23.56
CA HIS A 17 -11.28 2.47 -23.82
C HIS A 17 -11.23 3.97 -24.13
N THR A 18 -12.11 4.45 -25.00
CA THR A 18 -12.20 5.89 -25.33
C THR A 18 -12.47 6.74 -24.09
N LEU A 19 -13.33 6.27 -23.17
CA LEU A 19 -13.55 6.96 -21.88
C LEU A 19 -12.30 6.95 -21.00
N GLN A 20 -11.53 5.86 -20.98
CA GLN A 20 -10.27 5.80 -20.25
C GLN A 20 -9.26 6.81 -20.79
N GLU A 21 -9.18 7.01 -22.12
CA GLU A 21 -8.33 8.03 -22.74
C GLU A 21 -8.72 9.43 -22.25
N TRP A 22 -10.01 9.79 -22.29
CA TRP A 22 -10.49 11.09 -21.80
C TRP A 22 -10.23 11.28 -20.30
N MET A 23 -10.32 10.21 -19.50
CA MET A 23 -9.96 10.25 -18.09
C MET A 23 -8.48 10.55 -17.88
N ILE A 24 -7.59 9.96 -18.70
CA ILE A 24 -6.14 10.21 -18.66
C ILE A 24 -5.82 11.65 -19.09
N GLU A 25 -6.56 12.17 -20.06
CA GLU A 25 -6.50 13.58 -20.49
C GLU A 25 -7.05 14.56 -19.45
N GLY A 26 -7.71 14.07 -18.39
CA GLY A 26 -8.25 14.88 -17.31
C GLY A 26 -9.58 15.56 -17.63
N MET A 27 -10.36 15.02 -18.58
CA MET A 27 -11.68 15.54 -18.90
C MET A 27 -12.65 15.37 -17.72
N PRO A 28 -13.49 16.37 -17.39
CA PRO A 28 -14.49 16.23 -16.34
C PRO A 28 -15.58 15.19 -16.66
N ASP A 29 -16.04 14.43 -15.66
CA ASP A 29 -17.07 13.38 -15.80
C ASP A 29 -18.34 13.83 -16.51
N PHE A 30 -18.80 15.05 -16.21
CA PHE A 30 -19.99 15.60 -16.83
C PHE A 30 -19.83 15.76 -18.34
N GLU A 31 -18.64 16.18 -18.78
CA GLU A 31 -18.32 16.42 -20.18
C GLU A 31 -18.13 15.10 -20.91
N MET A 32 -17.41 14.15 -20.30
CA MET A 32 -17.27 12.79 -20.82
C MET A 32 -18.63 12.13 -21.08
N VAL A 33 -19.56 12.22 -20.11
CA VAL A 33 -20.91 11.67 -20.25
C VAL A 33 -21.68 12.36 -21.37
N ASN A 34 -21.64 13.69 -21.44
CA ASN A 34 -22.35 14.43 -22.48
C ASN A 34 -21.79 14.12 -23.88
N ARG A 35 -20.47 14.04 -24.02
CA ARG A 35 -19.79 13.71 -25.26
C ARG A 35 -20.10 12.28 -25.70
N ALA A 36 -20.08 11.32 -24.76
CA ALA A 36 -20.48 9.94 -25.01
C ALA A 36 -21.95 9.82 -25.47
N MET A 37 -22.87 10.56 -24.84
CA MET A 37 -24.27 10.61 -25.26
C MET A 37 -24.44 11.13 -26.69
N GLN A 38 -23.70 12.19 -27.05
CA GLN A 38 -23.74 12.78 -28.38
C GLN A 38 -23.09 11.88 -29.44
N GLN A 39 -21.91 11.33 -29.14
CA GLN A 39 -21.12 10.57 -30.11
C GLN A 39 -21.67 9.17 -30.35
N TRP A 40 -22.24 8.53 -29.33
CA TRP A 40 -22.72 7.14 -29.42
C TRP A 40 -24.24 7.02 -29.41
N CYS A 41 -24.96 8.15 -29.34
CA CYS A 41 -26.41 8.20 -29.29
C CYS A 41 -27.02 7.34 -28.16
N ILE A 42 -26.35 7.28 -27.02
CA ILE A 42 -26.76 6.49 -25.85
C ILE A 42 -27.43 7.34 -24.78
N ASN A 43 -28.24 6.69 -23.94
CA ASN A 43 -28.82 7.33 -22.76
C ASN A 43 -27.74 7.65 -21.72
N ARG A 44 -27.97 8.71 -20.94
CA ARG A 44 -27.13 9.16 -19.82
C ARG A 44 -26.84 8.06 -18.81
N ALA A 45 -27.83 7.21 -18.52
CA ALA A 45 -27.67 6.09 -17.58
C ALA A 45 -26.63 5.09 -18.10
N THR A 46 -26.67 4.76 -19.39
CA THR A 46 -25.72 3.87 -20.06
C THR A 46 -24.33 4.49 -20.12
N ALA A 47 -24.23 5.76 -20.51
CA ALA A 47 -22.95 6.48 -20.53
C ALA A 47 -22.26 6.51 -19.16
N ARG A 48 -23.04 6.72 -18.08
CA ARG A 48 -22.52 6.65 -16.71
C ARG A 48 -22.05 5.25 -16.33
N GLU A 49 -22.74 4.20 -16.78
CA GLU A 49 -22.31 2.83 -16.51
C GLU A 49 -20.99 2.51 -17.24
N TYR A 50 -20.83 2.96 -18.49
CA TYR A 50 -19.57 2.81 -19.22
C TYR A 50 -18.43 3.56 -18.53
N LEU A 51 -18.69 4.78 -18.04
CA LEU A 51 -17.71 5.53 -17.26
C LEU A 51 -17.31 4.77 -15.98
N ARG A 52 -18.28 4.19 -15.25
CA ARG A 52 -17.96 3.34 -14.08
C ARG A 52 -17.11 2.13 -14.45
N GLN A 53 -17.38 1.49 -15.59
CA GLN A 53 -16.60 0.36 -16.08
C GLN A 53 -15.18 0.81 -16.44
N ALA A 54 -15.02 1.94 -17.13
CA ALA A 54 -13.73 2.56 -17.44
C ALA A 54 -12.92 2.85 -16.17
N TYR A 55 -13.54 3.41 -15.12
CA TYR A 55 -12.90 3.63 -13.83
C TYR A 55 -12.41 2.34 -13.16
N ARG A 56 -13.24 1.28 -13.16
CA ARG A 56 -12.84 0.00 -12.57
C ARG A 56 -11.65 -0.60 -13.30
N ASN A 57 -11.73 -0.65 -14.63
CA ASN A 57 -10.65 -1.19 -15.46
C ASN A 57 -9.37 -0.36 -15.28
N TRP A 58 -9.47 0.96 -15.35
CA TRP A 58 -8.32 1.85 -15.16
C TRP A 58 -7.69 1.68 -13.78
N LYS A 59 -8.50 1.54 -12.72
CA LYS A 59 -7.99 1.30 -11.38
C LYS A 59 -7.28 -0.05 -11.29
N THR A 60 -7.86 -1.11 -11.83
CA THR A 60 -7.25 -2.44 -11.85
C THR A 60 -5.94 -2.43 -12.65
N ASP A 61 -5.91 -1.79 -13.81
CA ASP A 61 -4.70 -1.65 -14.63
C ASP A 61 -3.62 -0.86 -13.90
N LYS A 62 -3.98 0.21 -13.18
CA LYS A 62 -3.05 1.00 -12.37
C LYS A 62 -2.50 0.23 -11.18
N GLU A 63 -3.33 -0.58 -10.51
CA GLU A 63 -2.89 -1.46 -9.44
C GLU A 63 -1.91 -2.52 -9.97
N ILE A 64 -2.21 -3.14 -11.12
CA ILE A 64 -1.32 -4.09 -11.80
C ILE A 64 -0.01 -3.40 -12.21
N GLU A 65 -0.07 -2.18 -12.76
CA GLU A 65 1.11 -1.41 -13.13
C GLU A 65 2.01 -1.12 -11.92
N LEU A 66 1.42 -0.74 -10.78
CA LEU A 66 2.16 -0.46 -9.56
C LEU A 66 2.80 -1.72 -8.99
N GLU A 67 2.09 -2.84 -9.01
CA GLU A 67 2.60 -4.15 -8.58
C GLU A 67 3.75 -4.62 -9.49
N ASN A 68 3.63 -4.44 -10.81
CA ASN A 68 4.69 -4.75 -11.76
C ASN A 68 5.95 -3.91 -11.52
N ARG A 69 5.79 -2.60 -11.27
CA ARG A 69 6.92 -1.71 -10.94
C ARG A 69 7.59 -2.12 -9.62
N ARG A 70 6.81 -2.48 -8.61
CA ARG A 70 7.31 -3.01 -7.33
C ARG A 70 8.14 -4.28 -7.56
N ASN A 71 7.61 -5.25 -8.31
CA ASN A 71 8.29 -6.50 -8.61
C ASN A 71 9.58 -6.29 -9.42
N ALA A 72 9.55 -5.40 -10.42
CA ALA A 72 10.74 -5.03 -11.17
C ALA A 72 11.82 -4.43 -10.26
N LYS A 73 11.44 -3.58 -9.30
CA LYS A 73 12.40 -3.00 -8.35
C LYS A 73 12.98 -4.03 -7.39
N ILE A 74 12.17 -4.97 -6.91
CA ILE A 74 12.65 -6.09 -6.09
C ILE A 74 13.68 -6.92 -6.86
N ALA A 75 13.42 -7.23 -8.14
CA ALA A 75 14.36 -7.96 -8.98
C ALA A 75 15.69 -7.21 -9.19
N GLU A 76 15.64 -5.90 -9.42
CA GLU A 76 16.83 -5.04 -9.51
C GLU A 76 17.66 -5.08 -8.21
N LEU A 77 17.01 -4.97 -7.06
CA LEU A 77 17.66 -5.02 -5.74
C LEU A 77 18.26 -6.39 -5.44
N GLN A 78 17.57 -7.48 -5.82
CA GLN A 78 18.12 -8.84 -5.74
C GLN A 78 19.37 -8.98 -6.59
N GLN A 79 19.34 -8.48 -7.83
CA GLN A 79 20.51 -8.47 -8.71
C GLN A 79 21.67 -7.67 -8.11
N LEU A 80 21.38 -6.50 -7.52
CA LEU A 80 22.39 -5.68 -6.85
C LEU A 80 23.05 -6.42 -5.67
N LYS A 81 22.26 -7.18 -4.90
CA LYS A 81 22.79 -8.04 -3.82
C LYS A 81 23.73 -9.12 -4.37
N TYR A 82 23.38 -9.77 -5.49
CA TYR A 82 24.22 -10.83 -6.08
C TYR A 82 25.48 -10.33 -6.78
N THR A 83 25.39 -9.16 -7.42
CA THR A 83 26.50 -8.55 -8.18
C THR A 83 27.49 -7.77 -7.30
N MET A 84 27.33 -7.83 -5.98
CA MET A 84 28.25 -7.20 -5.05
C MET A 84 29.66 -7.78 -5.23
N LYS A 85 30.65 -6.91 -5.45
CA LYS A 85 32.03 -7.36 -5.64
C LYS A 85 32.53 -8.12 -4.41
N GLU A 86 33.26 -9.20 -4.64
CA GLU A 86 33.81 -10.06 -3.59
C GLU A 86 34.68 -9.30 -2.59
N GLU A 87 35.38 -8.25 -3.03
CA GLU A 87 36.20 -7.37 -2.18
C GLU A 87 35.43 -6.72 -1.02
N TYR A 88 34.14 -6.48 -1.21
CA TYR A 88 33.27 -5.88 -0.19
C TYR A 88 32.41 -6.95 0.50
N ALA A 89 32.25 -8.11 -0.10
CA ALA A 89 31.51 -9.23 0.48
C ALA A 89 32.19 -9.68 1.79
N GLY A 90 31.43 -9.79 2.86
CA GLY A 90 31.95 -10.16 4.19
C GLY A 90 32.64 -9.02 4.97
N THR A 91 32.89 -7.86 4.36
CA THR A 91 33.34 -6.68 5.12
C THR A 91 32.16 -6.12 5.94
N PRO A 92 32.41 -5.47 7.10
CA PRO A 92 31.34 -4.83 7.87
C PRO A 92 30.52 -3.82 7.06
N ASN A 93 31.17 -3.12 6.12
CA ASN A 93 30.50 -2.17 5.23
C ASN A 93 29.64 -2.87 4.18
N GLY A 94 30.12 -3.96 3.58
CA GLY A 94 29.33 -4.76 2.63
C GLY A 94 28.13 -5.43 3.29
N ILE A 95 28.29 -5.99 4.48
CA ILE A 95 27.18 -6.58 5.25
C ILE A 95 26.10 -5.54 5.55
N ARG A 96 26.48 -4.31 5.96
CA ARG A 96 25.53 -3.21 6.16
C ARG A 96 24.80 -2.83 4.87
N ALA A 97 25.49 -2.81 3.74
CA ALA A 97 24.88 -2.53 2.44
C ALA A 97 23.87 -3.63 2.06
N ILE A 98 24.22 -4.91 2.23
CA ILE A 98 23.30 -6.04 1.99
C ILE A 98 22.06 -5.92 2.88
N LEU A 99 22.24 -5.67 4.18
CA LEU A 99 21.13 -5.47 5.11
C LEU A 99 20.23 -4.29 4.73
N SER A 100 20.80 -3.21 4.19
CA SER A 100 20.00 -2.07 3.72
C SER A 100 19.14 -2.45 2.51
N ILE A 101 19.69 -3.22 1.57
CA ILE A 101 18.97 -3.74 0.40
C ILE A 101 17.86 -4.70 0.84
N GLU A 102 18.14 -5.60 1.77
CA GLU A 102 17.16 -6.56 2.28
C GLU A 102 15.99 -5.89 2.99
N LYS A 103 16.26 -4.85 3.80
CA LYS A 103 15.21 -4.03 4.42
C LYS A 103 14.33 -3.34 3.38
N GLU A 104 14.93 -2.83 2.30
CA GLU A 104 14.17 -2.21 1.22
C GLU A 104 13.29 -3.25 0.49
N ILE A 105 13.82 -4.45 0.24
CA ILE A 105 13.03 -5.55 -0.31
C ILE A 105 11.88 -5.91 0.62
N MET A 106 12.11 -6.04 1.94
CA MET A 106 11.05 -6.33 2.92
C MET A 106 9.95 -5.27 2.92
N ARG A 107 10.33 -3.99 2.86
CA ARG A 107 9.39 -2.88 2.77
C ARG A 107 8.54 -2.95 1.50
N LEU A 108 9.18 -3.18 0.36
CA LEU A 108 8.48 -3.30 -0.92
C LEU A 108 7.57 -4.53 -0.99
N SER A 109 7.98 -5.65 -0.37
CA SER A 109 7.20 -6.89 -0.29
C SER A 109 6.06 -6.84 0.74
N GLY A 110 5.94 -5.75 1.52
CA GLY A 110 4.92 -5.63 2.57
C GLY A 110 5.13 -6.56 3.76
N LEU A 111 6.34 -7.11 3.94
CA LEU A 111 6.71 -7.95 5.08
C LEU A 111 7.22 -7.13 6.27
N ASP A 112 7.32 -5.81 6.11
CA ASP A 112 7.75 -4.91 7.18
C ASP A 112 6.66 -4.76 8.24
N VAL A 113 7.00 -5.08 9.49
CA VAL A 113 6.07 -4.95 10.61
C VAL A 113 6.11 -3.51 11.07
N GLN A 114 5.07 -2.74 10.75
CA GLN A 114 4.93 -1.40 11.32
C GLN A 114 4.71 -1.50 12.82
N LYS A 115 5.63 -0.91 13.59
CA LYS A 115 5.43 -0.75 15.03
C LYS A 115 4.30 0.25 15.23
N VAL A 116 3.18 -0.23 15.74
CA VAL A 116 2.08 0.62 16.18
C VAL A 116 2.37 0.96 17.64
N ASP A 117 2.60 2.24 17.92
CA ASP A 117 2.71 2.71 19.30
C ASP A 117 1.32 2.69 19.94
N VAL A 118 1.07 1.67 20.75
CA VAL A 118 -0.16 1.56 21.56
C VAL A 118 0.02 2.41 22.81
N THR A 119 0.00 3.73 22.65
CA THR A 119 0.11 4.67 23.77
C THR A 119 -1.13 5.55 23.80
N SER A 120 -1.83 5.61 24.93
CA SER A 120 -2.88 6.61 25.17
C SER A 120 -2.23 7.74 25.98
N ASP A 121 -2.21 8.95 25.43
CA ASP A 121 -1.75 10.17 26.13
C ASP A 121 -0.35 10.08 26.78
N GLY A 122 0.61 9.43 26.09
CA GLY A 122 2.00 9.34 26.55
C GLY A 122 2.24 8.41 27.74
N LYS A 123 1.23 7.63 28.17
CA LYS A 123 1.35 6.60 29.20
C LYS A 123 1.23 5.22 28.59
N SER A 124 2.10 4.29 29.01
CA SER A 124 2.03 2.88 28.62
C SER A 124 0.64 2.35 28.97
N VAL A 125 -0.04 1.75 27.99
CA VAL A 125 -1.29 1.04 28.26
C VAL A 125 -0.94 -0.12 29.19
N GLN A 126 -1.34 -0.02 30.45
CA GLN A 126 -1.26 -1.15 31.37
C GLN A 126 -2.14 -2.26 30.81
N TYR A 127 -1.51 -3.26 30.21
CA TYR A 127 -2.17 -4.51 29.89
C TYR A 127 -2.50 -5.18 31.22
N MET A 128 -3.77 -5.12 31.61
CA MET A 128 -4.30 -6.00 32.65
C MET A 128 -4.64 -7.32 31.95
N PRO A 129 -3.85 -8.40 32.09
CA PRO A 129 -4.23 -9.68 31.52
C PRO A 129 -5.55 -10.13 32.13
N ILE A 130 -6.47 -10.61 31.29
CA ILE A 130 -7.80 -11.10 31.69
C ILE A 130 -7.70 -12.34 32.62
N TRP A 131 -6.50 -12.91 32.77
CA TRP A 131 -6.23 -14.06 33.62
C TRP A 131 -5.15 -13.73 34.66
N GLY A 132 -5.58 -13.29 35.85
CA GLY A 132 -4.82 -13.40 37.10
C GLY A 132 -3.64 -12.44 37.29
N THR A 133 -3.71 -11.71 38.40
CA THR A 133 -2.70 -10.85 39.05
C THR A 133 -1.27 -10.95 38.49
N VAL A 134 -0.79 -9.87 37.88
CA VAL A 134 0.65 -9.64 37.71
C VAL A 134 1.13 -9.05 39.04
N ASP A 135 2.02 -9.75 39.74
CA ASP A 135 2.75 -9.16 40.87
C ASP A 135 3.46 -7.89 40.35
N PRO A 136 3.30 -6.72 41.00
CA PRO A 136 4.08 -5.56 40.62
C PRO A 136 5.56 -5.91 40.80
N ILE A 137 6.29 -5.99 39.68
CA ILE A 137 7.74 -5.98 39.69
C ILE A 137 8.12 -4.69 40.41
N LEU A 138 8.74 -4.85 41.57
CA LEU A 138 9.21 -3.79 42.44
C LEU A 138 9.92 -2.73 41.60
N ASP A 139 9.42 -1.50 41.66
CA ASP A 139 10.23 -0.33 41.39
C ASP A 139 11.40 -0.39 42.38
N GLU A 140 12.56 -0.91 41.96
CA GLU A 140 13.80 -0.65 42.67
C GLU A 140 14.14 0.83 42.42
N ASP A 141 13.53 1.67 43.25
CA ASP A 141 13.92 3.05 43.47
C ASP A 141 15.44 3.10 43.66
N THR A 142 16.11 3.68 42.68
CA THR A 142 17.51 4.08 42.75
C THR A 142 17.65 5.19 43.79
N THR A 143 17.80 4.82 45.07
CA THR A 143 18.21 5.75 46.13
C THR A 143 19.74 5.77 46.31
N ASP A 144 20.27 6.99 46.21
CA ASP A 144 21.44 7.55 46.89
C ASP A 144 22.86 7.09 46.53
N HIS A 145 23.49 7.86 45.64
CA HIS A 145 24.92 8.23 45.76
C HIS A 145 25.09 9.75 45.60
N SER A 146 24.92 10.47 46.71
CA SER A 146 25.46 11.82 46.90
C SER A 146 26.32 11.83 48.16
N SER A 147 27.52 11.28 48.04
CA SER A 147 28.60 11.50 49.01
C SER A 147 29.02 12.97 48.93
N LYS A 148 28.78 13.73 50.01
CA LYS A 148 29.53 14.95 50.29
C LYS A 148 30.82 14.52 50.99
N GLU A 149 31.94 14.67 50.30
CA GLU A 149 33.26 14.69 50.93
C GLU A 149 33.60 16.14 51.35
N ASP A 150 34.45 16.21 52.37
CA ASP A 150 34.75 17.33 53.27
C ASP A 150 35.30 18.63 52.64
#